data_AF-A0A9D6J704-F1
#
_entry.id   AF-A0A9D6J704-F1
#
_cell.length_a   1.000
_cell.length_b   1.000
_cell.length_c   1.000
_cell.angle_alpha   90.00
_cell.angle_beta   90.00
_cell.angle_gamma   90.00
#
_symmetry.space_group_name_H-M   'P 1'
#
loop_
_entity.id
_entity.type
_entity.pdbx_description
1 polymer ?
#
loop_
_entity_poly.entity_id
_entity_poly.type
_entity_poly.pdbx_seq_one_letter_code
_entity_poly.pdbx_strand_id
1 'polypeptide(L)'
;MKPESEPPLKFRNFVFLNFLSSVFFVSFFILFVPHLREHFRLLGIFFAFLISLYYLVCLFFRASFPFQGFLAKNFSFLGISYLFIVFLPIGSWLSFPLMLTPKIEKADAIVCLAAGFFEDGTLSISAKDRILHSTSLFRRGFAPKIFFSTSELVNVSGSREADGTASMARLLGLTESEFS
;
A
#
# COMPACT_ATOMS: atom_id res chain seq x y z
N MET A 1 16.70 33.27 48.18
CA MET A 1 16.43 32.35 47.05
C MET A 1 15.14 31.61 47.36
N LYS A 2 14.08 31.84 46.58
CA LYS A 2 12.83 31.08 46.70
C LYS A 2 13.03 29.74 45.97
N PRO A 3 12.75 28.59 46.58
CA PRO A 3 12.90 27.30 45.89
C PRO A 3 11.95 27.26 44.69
N GLU A 4 12.48 26.95 43.51
CA GLU A 4 11.68 26.69 42.32
C GLU A 4 10.69 25.58 42.63
N SER A 5 9.41 25.93 42.67
CA SER A 5 8.33 24.98 42.90
C SER A 5 8.32 23.97 41.76
N GLU A 6 8.49 22.69 42.08
CA GLU A 6 8.39 21.60 41.10
C GLU A 6 7.12 21.74 40.26
N PRO A 7 7.18 21.45 38.95
CA PRO A 7 6.02 21.53 38.09
C PRO A 7 4.93 20.60 38.60
N PRO A 8 3.65 21.03 38.58
CA PRO A 8 2.55 20.25 39.14
C PRO A 8 2.48 18.88 38.48
N LEU A 9 2.30 17.82 39.27
CA LEU A 9 2.32 16.41 38.84
C LEU A 9 1.48 16.13 37.57
N LYS A 10 0.37 16.87 37.41
CA LYS A 10 -0.52 16.80 36.24
C LYS A 10 0.18 17.19 34.93
N PHE A 11 1.09 18.16 34.96
CA PHE A 11 1.84 18.60 33.79
C PHE A 11 2.84 17.52 33.33
N ARG A 12 3.51 16.86 34.28
CA ARG A 12 4.49 15.80 33.99
C ARG A 12 3.83 14.58 33.37
N ASN A 13 2.68 14.16 33.92
CA ASN A 13 1.90 13.04 33.39
C ASN A 13 1.33 13.37 32.00
N PHE A 14 0.90 14.62 31.77
CA PHE A 14 0.42 15.04 30.46
C PHE A 14 1.51 14.99 29.39
N VAL A 15 2.72 15.50 29.67
CA VAL A 15 3.84 15.44 28.72
C VAL A 15 4.25 13.98 28.44
N PHE A 16 4.30 13.14 29.48
CA PHE A 16 4.67 11.73 29.32
C PHE A 16 3.66 10.95 28.48
N LEU A 17 2.35 11.13 28.71
CA LEU A 17 1.31 10.44 27.96
C LEU A 17 1.31 10.82 26.47
N ASN A 18 1.61 12.09 26.16
CA ASN A 18 1.69 12.58 24.78
C ASN A 18 3.00 12.16 24.07
N PHE A 19 4.10 12.05 24.82
CA PHE A 19 5.33 11.47 24.28
C PHE A 19 5.13 9.99 23.94
N LEU A 20 4.46 9.24 24.81
CA LEU A 20 4.18 7.83 24.59
C LEU A 20 3.25 7.61 23.38
N SER A 21 2.24 8.47 23.19
CA SER A 21 1.33 8.37 22.04
C SER A 21 2.02 8.68 20.71
N SER A 22 2.92 9.67 20.67
CA SER A 22 3.69 10.01 19.47
C SER A 22 4.72 8.93 19.10
N VAL A 23 5.42 8.35 20.09
CA VAL A 23 6.31 7.19 19.87
C VAL A 23 5.53 5.97 19.39
N PHE A 24 4.35 5.71 19.96
CA PHE A 24 3.49 4.62 19.51
C PHE A 24 3.01 4.83 18.07
N PHE A 25 2.61 6.05 17.71
CA PHE A 25 2.15 6.38 16.37
C PHE A 25 3.28 6.21 15.33
N VAL A 26 4.48 6.70 15.63
CA VAL A 26 5.66 6.53 14.76
C VAL A 26 6.04 5.04 14.62
N SER A 27 6.07 4.31 15.73
CA SER A 27 6.44 2.88 15.73
C SER A 27 5.42 2.02 14.98
N PHE A 28 4.13 2.33 15.14
CA PHE A 28 3.06 1.65 14.43
C PHE A 28 3.17 1.85 12.90
N PHE A 29 3.44 3.08 12.44
CA PHE A 29 3.65 3.35 11.01
C PHE A 29 4.91 2.68 10.45
N ILE A 30 5.99 2.61 11.23
CA ILE A 30 7.23 1.93 10.80
C ILE A 30 7.00 0.42 10.67
N LEU A 31 6.23 -0.19 11.59
CA LEU A 31 6.08 -1.65 11.68
C LEU A 31 4.95 -2.23 10.82
N PHE A 32 3.84 -1.51 10.60
CA PHE A 32 2.66 -2.02 9.87
C PHE A 32 2.56 -1.62 8.40
N VAL A 33 3.41 -0.67 7.94
CA VAL A 33 3.47 -0.23 6.53
C VAL A 33 4.66 -0.82 5.71
N PRO A 34 5.13 -2.08 5.87
CA PRO A 34 6.04 -2.67 4.89
C PRO A 34 5.35 -3.07 3.58
N HIS A 35 4.02 -3.19 3.55
CA HIS A 35 3.28 -3.73 2.40
C HIS A 35 2.56 -2.68 1.53
N LEU A 36 2.49 -1.44 2.00
CA LEU A 36 1.91 -0.32 1.25
C LEU A 36 3.06 0.51 0.68
N ARG A 37 3.20 0.46 -0.66
CA ARG A 37 4.10 1.26 -1.54
C ARG A 37 4.95 2.30 -0.81
N GLU A 38 6.26 2.30 -1.07
CA GLU A 38 7.27 3.21 -0.51
C GLU A 38 6.83 4.69 -0.36
N HIS A 39 6.00 5.19 -1.28
CA HIS A 39 5.44 6.54 -1.23
C HIS A 39 4.53 6.81 -0.02
N PHE A 40 3.74 5.83 0.45
CA PHE A 40 2.90 5.99 1.63
C PHE A 40 3.69 5.97 2.93
N ARG A 41 4.83 5.25 2.97
CA ARG A 41 5.73 5.22 4.13
C ARG A 41 6.35 6.59 4.39
N LEU A 42 6.87 7.25 3.35
CA LEU A 42 7.46 8.59 3.47
C LEU A 42 6.43 9.64 3.88
N LEU A 43 5.21 9.55 3.33
CA LEU A 43 4.11 10.44 3.69
C LEU A 43 3.72 10.31 5.17
N GLY A 44 3.62 9.08 5.69
CA GLY A 44 3.36 8.81 7.11
C GLY A 44 4.43 9.37 8.04
N ILE A 45 5.72 9.17 7.69
CA ILE A 45 6.86 9.72 8.44
C ILE A 45 6.82 11.25 8.44
N PHE A 46 6.51 11.87 7.30
CA PHE A 46 6.41 13.33 7.17
C PHE A 46 5.30 13.91 8.07
N PHE A 47 4.11 13.30 8.09
CA PHE A 47 3.02 13.74 8.97
C PHE A 47 3.36 13.55 10.46
N ALA A 48 3.97 12.43 10.83
CA ALA A 48 4.40 12.20 12.20
C ALA A 48 5.47 13.22 12.65
N PHE A 49 6.40 13.57 11.76
CA PHE A 49 7.40 14.62 12.00
C PHE A 49 6.74 15.99 12.19
N LEU A 50 5.79 16.39 11.34
CA LEU A 50 5.08 17.66 11.47
C LEU A 50 4.29 17.76 12.79
N ILE A 51 3.65 16.66 13.19
CA ILE A 51 2.93 16.58 14.48
C ILE A 51 3.93 16.73 15.63
N SER A 52 5.04 15.99 15.61
CA SER A 52 6.09 16.08 16.64
C SER A 52 6.71 17.48 16.73
N LEU A 53 7.02 18.11 15.59
CA LEU A 53 7.56 19.46 15.50
C LEU A 53 6.57 20.50 16.04
N TYR A 54 5.28 20.40 15.68
CA TYR A 54 4.24 21.27 16.20
C TYR A 54 4.14 21.20 17.74
N TYR A 55 4.21 19.98 18.31
CA TYR A 55 4.21 19.80 19.76
C TYR A 55 5.48 20.36 20.42
N LEU A 56 6.65 20.20 19.80
CA LEU A 56 7.91 20.77 20.28
C LEU A 56 7.86 22.30 20.34
N VAL A 57 7.32 22.94 19.30
CA VAL A 57 7.10 24.40 19.25
C VAL A 57 6.12 24.83 20.35
N CYS A 58 5.02 24.10 20.54
CA CYS A 58 4.08 24.37 21.62
C CYS A 58 4.71 24.26 23.02
N LEU A 59 5.63 23.30 23.22
CA LEU A 59 6.34 23.10 24.48
C LEU A 59 7.35 24.24 24.72
N PHE A 60 8.04 24.69 23.67
CA PHE A 60 9.04 25.75 23.75
C PHE A 60 8.44 27.12 24.07
N PHE A 61 7.31 27.47 23.45
CA PHE A 61 6.69 28.78 23.66
C PHE A 61 5.88 28.89 24.95
N ARG A 62 5.73 27.80 25.73
CA ARG A 62 4.95 27.72 26.98
C ARG A 62 3.58 28.42 26.88
N ALA A 63 3.05 28.48 25.66
CA ALA A 63 1.95 29.34 25.32
C ALA A 63 0.67 28.52 25.46
N SER A 64 -0.10 28.83 26.50
CA SER A 64 -1.47 28.35 26.69
C SER A 64 -2.38 29.03 25.67
N PHE A 65 -2.21 28.72 24.39
CA PHE A 65 -3.15 29.15 23.38
C PHE A 65 -4.42 28.28 23.49
N PRO A 66 -5.62 28.86 23.60
CA PRO A 66 -6.89 28.11 23.55
C PRO A 66 -7.06 27.35 22.21
N PHE A 67 -6.24 27.67 21.22
CA PHE A 67 -6.14 27.02 19.92
C PHE A 67 -5.57 25.59 19.97
N GLN A 68 -4.90 25.19 21.06
CA GLN A 68 -4.32 23.85 21.21
C GLN A 68 -5.38 22.75 21.24
N GLY A 69 -6.52 22.98 21.90
CA GLY A 69 -7.62 22.00 21.95
C GLY A 69 -8.30 21.82 20.59
N PHE A 70 -8.46 22.91 19.84
CA PHE A 70 -9.04 22.88 18.50
C PHE A 70 -8.12 22.13 17.52
N LEU A 71 -6.83 22.47 17.46
CA LEU A 71 -5.90 21.78 16.57
C LEU A 71 -5.73 20.30 16.94
N ALA A 72 -5.51 19.98 18.21
CA ALA A 72 -5.35 18.58 18.65
C ALA A 72 -6.58 17.72 18.34
N LYS A 73 -7.79 18.27 18.49
CA LYS A 73 -9.04 17.58 18.12
C LYS A 73 -9.12 17.32 16.62
N ASN A 74 -8.82 18.31 15.79
CA ASN A 74 -8.87 18.18 14.33
C ASN A 74 -7.81 17.20 13.81
N PHE A 75 -6.57 17.25 14.32
CA PHE A 75 -5.53 16.29 13.96
C PHE A 75 -5.84 14.87 14.44
N SER A 76 -6.41 14.73 15.64
CA SER A 76 -6.88 13.41 16.12
C SER A 76 -7.99 12.86 15.24
N PHE A 77 -8.95 13.69 14.83
CA PHE A 77 -10.03 13.27 13.93
C PHE A 77 -9.49 12.86 12.56
N LEU A 78 -8.58 13.65 11.98
CA LEU A 78 -7.91 13.33 10.71
C LEU A 78 -7.05 12.06 10.81
N GLY A 79 -6.33 11.87 11.92
CA GLY A 79 -5.53 10.66 12.16
C GLY A 79 -6.41 9.42 12.27
N ILE A 80 -7.52 9.51 13.00
CA ILE A 80 -8.49 8.42 13.13
C ILE A 80 -9.14 8.12 11.76
N SER A 81 -9.60 9.13 11.03
CA SER A 81 -10.21 8.91 9.70
C SER A 81 -9.21 8.32 8.71
N TYR A 82 -7.94 8.74 8.76
CA TYR A 82 -6.87 8.14 7.97
C TYR A 82 -6.66 6.66 8.32
N LEU A 83 -6.63 6.31 9.61
CA LEU A 83 -6.55 4.90 10.04
C LEU A 83 -7.74 4.10 9.51
N PHE A 84 -8.96 4.64 9.58
CA PHE A 84 -10.12 3.98 8.98
C PHE A 84 -9.96 3.77 7.47
N ILE A 85 -9.48 4.77 6.73
CA ILE A 85 -9.30 4.67 5.26
C ILE A 85 -8.20 3.67 4.89
N VAL A 86 -7.12 3.58 5.67
CA VAL A 86 -6.00 2.68 5.38
C VAL A 86 -6.30 1.24 5.76
N PHE A 87 -6.97 1.01 6.91
CA PHE A 87 -7.22 -0.34 7.42
C PHE A 87 -8.54 -0.94 6.95
N LEU A 88 -9.57 -0.13 6.68
CA LEU A 88 -10.79 -0.66 6.07
C LEU A 88 -10.59 -0.71 4.55
N PRO A 89 -11.09 -1.75 3.87
CA PRO A 89 -11.02 -1.88 2.42
C PRO A 89 -12.04 -0.96 1.73
N ILE A 90 -12.12 0.32 2.14
CA ILE A 90 -13.09 1.31 1.67
C ILE A 90 -12.95 1.48 0.16
N GLY A 91 -11.72 1.54 -0.35
CA GLY A 91 -11.45 1.59 -1.79
C GLY A 91 -12.01 0.38 -2.54
N SER A 92 -11.80 -0.82 -2.03
CA SER A 92 -12.34 -2.05 -2.63
C SER A 92 -13.87 -2.04 -2.60
N TRP A 93 -14.48 -1.62 -1.49
CA TRP A 93 -15.93 -1.53 -1.35
C TRP A 93 -16.55 -0.50 -2.31
N LEU A 94 -15.93 0.67 -2.45
CA LEU A 94 -16.33 1.70 -3.42
C LEU A 94 -16.14 1.23 -4.87
N SER A 95 -15.18 0.35 -5.14
CA SER A 95 -14.95 -0.21 -6.48
C SER A 95 -15.92 -1.32 -6.85
N PHE A 96 -16.57 -1.97 -5.88
CA PHE A 96 -17.48 -3.08 -6.10
C PHE A 96 -18.62 -2.79 -7.10
N PRO A 97 -19.34 -1.66 -7.06
CA PRO A 97 -20.38 -1.35 -8.06
C PRO A 97 -19.84 -1.13 -9.48
N LEU A 98 -18.53 -0.91 -9.64
CA LEU A 98 -17.87 -0.78 -10.95
C LEU A 98 -17.37 -2.12 -11.48
N MET A 99 -17.40 -3.18 -10.67
CA MET A 99 -16.99 -4.51 -11.10
C MET A 99 -18.06 -5.10 -12.01
N LEU A 100 -17.67 -5.41 -13.25
CA LEU A 100 -18.51 -6.16 -14.17
C LEU A 100 -18.45 -7.64 -13.78
N THR A 101 -19.62 -8.28 -13.68
CA THR A 101 -19.68 -9.74 -13.51
C THR A 101 -19.09 -10.40 -14.74
N PRO A 102 -18.00 -11.16 -14.62
CA PRO A 102 -17.39 -11.81 -15.77
C PRO A 102 -18.34 -12.88 -16.32
N LYS A 103 -18.68 -12.77 -17.61
CA LYS A 103 -19.36 -13.84 -18.34
C LYS A 103 -18.29 -14.77 -18.93
N ILE A 104 -18.14 -15.94 -18.33
CA ILE A 104 -17.19 -16.94 -18.82
C ILE A 104 -17.91 -17.80 -19.85
N GLU A 105 -17.57 -17.58 -21.12
CA GLU A 105 -18.14 -18.29 -22.27
C GLU A 105 -17.02 -18.89 -23.11
N LYS A 106 -17.36 -19.87 -23.96
CA LYS A 106 -16.38 -20.39 -24.92
C LYS A 106 -16.00 -19.31 -25.92
N ALA A 107 -14.73 -19.25 -26.29
CA ALA A 107 -14.18 -18.28 -27.23
C ALA A 107 -13.18 -18.94 -28.18
N ASP A 108 -12.84 -18.25 -29.27
CA ASP A 108 -11.83 -18.72 -30.22
C ASP A 108 -10.40 -18.58 -29.68
N ALA A 109 -10.18 -17.67 -28.73
CA ALA A 109 -8.89 -17.44 -28.08
C ALA A 109 -9.05 -16.78 -26.71
N ILE A 110 -8.07 -17.02 -25.83
CA ILE A 110 -7.87 -16.27 -24.58
C ILE A 110 -6.71 -15.30 -24.78
N VAL A 111 -6.90 -14.02 -24.50
CA VAL A 111 -5.81 -13.03 -24.48
C VAL A 111 -5.54 -12.63 -23.03
N CYS A 112 -4.38 -13.02 -22.52
CA CYS A 112 -3.93 -12.65 -21.19
C CYS A 112 -3.09 -11.37 -21.26
N LEU A 113 -3.55 -10.31 -20.60
CA LEU A 113 -2.77 -9.07 -20.44
C LEU A 113 -1.74 -9.25 -19.31
N ALA A 114 -0.62 -9.92 -19.60
CA ALA A 114 0.38 -10.34 -18.64
C ALA A 114 1.36 -9.23 -18.19
N ALA A 115 1.08 -7.96 -18.47
CA ALA A 115 1.95 -6.84 -18.11
C ALA A 115 2.04 -6.57 -16.59
N GLY A 116 3.20 -6.20 -16.10
CA GLY A 116 3.55 -6.03 -14.70
C GLY A 116 4.86 -6.75 -14.37
N PHE A 117 5.97 -6.06 -14.61
CA PHE A 117 7.33 -6.51 -14.36
C PHE A 117 8.00 -5.59 -13.34
N PHE A 118 8.68 -6.15 -12.36
CA PHE A 118 9.45 -5.38 -11.37
C PHE A 118 10.88 -5.13 -11.87
N GLU A 119 11.56 -4.15 -11.27
CA GLU A 119 12.95 -3.82 -11.60
C GLU A 119 13.91 -4.99 -11.36
N ASP A 120 13.60 -5.86 -10.39
CA ASP A 120 14.33 -7.08 -10.09
C ASP A 120 14.15 -8.21 -11.14
N GLY A 121 13.33 -7.97 -12.16
CA GLY A 121 13.08 -8.92 -13.24
C GLY A 121 12.03 -9.97 -12.90
N THR A 122 11.29 -9.80 -11.80
CA THR A 122 10.19 -10.70 -11.44
C THR A 122 8.84 -10.18 -11.91
N LEU A 123 7.93 -11.12 -12.22
CA LEU A 123 6.55 -10.77 -12.51
C LEU A 123 5.83 -10.28 -11.25
N SER A 124 5.07 -9.20 -11.42
CA SER A 124 4.14 -8.69 -10.41
C SER A 124 3.09 -9.74 -10.04
N ILE A 125 2.54 -9.62 -8.83
CA ILE A 125 1.48 -10.50 -8.33
C ILE A 125 0.28 -10.46 -9.29
N SER A 126 -0.12 -9.27 -9.74
CA SER A 126 -1.24 -9.12 -10.67
C SER A 126 -0.99 -9.77 -12.04
N ALA A 127 0.25 -9.73 -12.55
CA ALA A 127 0.61 -10.44 -13.77
C ALA A 127 0.52 -11.96 -13.58
N LYS A 128 1.06 -12.48 -12.47
CA LYS A 128 0.98 -13.91 -12.11
C LYS A 128 -0.46 -14.39 -11.99
N ASP A 129 -1.32 -13.65 -11.30
CA ASP A 129 -2.74 -14.00 -11.13
C ASP A 129 -3.47 -14.09 -12.47
N ARG A 130 -3.21 -13.15 -13.39
CA ARG A 130 -3.80 -13.18 -14.73
C ARG A 130 -3.29 -14.34 -15.57
N ILE A 131 -2.00 -14.66 -15.48
CA ILE A 131 -1.43 -15.83 -16.17
C ILE A 131 -2.04 -17.13 -15.62
N LEU A 132 -2.13 -17.28 -14.30
CA LEU A 132 -2.74 -18.44 -13.66
C LEU A 132 -4.22 -18.59 -14.04
N HIS A 133 -4.97 -17.49 -13.99
CA HIS A 133 -6.40 -17.50 -14.31
C HIS A 133 -6.65 -17.84 -15.79
N SER A 134 -5.95 -17.18 -16.72
CA SER A 134 -6.06 -17.44 -18.15
C SER A 134 -5.67 -18.88 -18.51
N THR A 135 -4.58 -19.40 -17.92
CA THR A 135 -4.15 -20.78 -18.11
C THR A 135 -5.16 -21.78 -17.56
N SER A 136 -5.80 -21.48 -16.43
CA SER A 136 -6.87 -22.31 -15.86
C SER A 136 -8.09 -22.37 -16.79
N LEU A 137 -8.49 -21.25 -17.39
CA LEU A 137 -9.56 -21.22 -18.39
C LEU A 137 -9.19 -22.00 -19.65
N PHE A 138 -7.96 -21.85 -20.14
CA PHE A 138 -7.45 -22.59 -21.29
C PHE A 138 -7.52 -24.11 -21.05
N ARG A 139 -7.00 -24.59 -19.91
CA ARG A 139 -7.02 -26.01 -19.53
C ARG A 139 -8.43 -26.59 -19.38
N ARG A 140 -9.41 -25.75 -19.02
CA ARG A 140 -10.83 -26.13 -18.94
C ARG A 140 -11.52 -26.16 -20.31
N GLY A 141 -10.80 -25.88 -21.39
CA GLY A 141 -11.33 -25.94 -22.76
C GLY A 141 -12.21 -24.76 -23.14
N PHE A 142 -12.03 -23.60 -22.49
CA PHE A 142 -12.79 -22.39 -22.86
C PHE A 142 -12.34 -21.78 -24.18
N ALA A 143 -11.09 -22.01 -24.59
CA ALA A 143 -10.62 -21.62 -25.91
C ALA A 143 -9.55 -22.59 -26.42
N PRO A 144 -9.42 -22.76 -27.74
CA PRO A 144 -8.39 -23.60 -28.34
C PRO A 144 -7.00 -22.94 -28.39
N LYS A 145 -6.90 -21.63 -28.12
CA LYS A 145 -5.63 -20.87 -28.15
C LYS A 145 -5.53 -19.90 -26.98
N ILE A 146 -4.31 -19.62 -26.54
CA ILE A 146 -3.99 -18.60 -25.54
C ILE A 146 -2.86 -17.69 -26.04
N PHE A 147 -2.99 -16.38 -25.81
CA PHE A 147 -1.99 -15.38 -26.17
C PHE A 147 -1.58 -14.58 -24.94
N PHE A 148 -0.29 -14.30 -24.78
CA PHE A 148 0.21 -13.48 -23.68
C PHE A 148 0.68 -12.13 -24.21
N SER A 149 -0.10 -11.08 -23.94
CA SER A 149 0.28 -9.69 -24.23
C SER A 149 1.10 -9.14 -23.07
N THR A 150 2.36 -8.83 -23.34
CA THR A 150 3.31 -8.24 -22.39
C THR A 150 3.74 -6.85 -22.87
N SER A 151 4.44 -6.10 -22.03
CA SER A 151 5.10 -4.85 -22.43
C SER A 151 6.52 -5.11 -22.94
N GLU A 152 7.06 -4.14 -23.68
CA GLU A 152 8.46 -4.15 -24.12
C GLU A 152 9.44 -3.69 -23.03
N LEU A 153 9.00 -3.66 -21.76
CA LEU A 153 9.86 -3.23 -20.66
C LEU A 153 11.05 -4.17 -20.50
N VAL A 154 12.23 -3.57 -20.52
CA VAL A 154 13.50 -4.21 -20.19
C VAL A 154 13.92 -3.68 -18.82
N ASN A 155 14.19 -4.57 -17.88
CA ASN A 155 14.64 -4.16 -16.56
C ASN A 155 16.13 -3.79 -16.55
N VAL A 156 16.63 -3.35 -15.39
CA VAL A 156 18.04 -2.95 -15.22
C VAL A 156 19.01 -4.12 -15.48
N SER A 157 18.59 -5.37 -15.26
CA SER A 157 19.39 -6.56 -15.56
C SER A 157 19.33 -7.01 -17.03
N GLY A 158 18.59 -6.32 -17.89
CA GLY A 158 18.44 -6.67 -19.31
C GLY A 158 17.39 -7.76 -19.60
N SER A 159 16.65 -8.22 -18.58
CA SER A 159 15.57 -9.18 -18.71
C SER A 159 14.33 -8.53 -19.32
N ARG A 160 13.72 -9.20 -20.30
CA ARG A 160 12.47 -8.75 -20.91
C ARG A 160 11.28 -9.37 -20.19
N GLU A 161 10.20 -8.61 -20.07
CA GLU A 161 8.96 -9.12 -19.48
C GLU A 161 8.39 -10.34 -20.23
N ALA A 162 8.54 -10.35 -21.56
CA ALA A 162 8.17 -11.48 -22.41
C ALA A 162 8.86 -12.77 -21.96
N ASP A 163 10.14 -12.71 -21.58
CA ASP A 163 10.91 -13.89 -21.14
C ASP A 163 10.41 -14.43 -19.81
N GLY A 164 10.09 -13.53 -18.87
CA GLY A 164 9.49 -13.88 -17.58
C GLY A 164 8.12 -14.52 -17.74
N THR A 165 7.30 -13.99 -18.65
CA THR A 165 5.96 -14.51 -18.95
C THR A 165 6.04 -15.87 -19.64
N ALA A 166 6.90 -16.02 -20.65
CA ALA A 166 7.12 -17.30 -21.34
C ALA A 166 7.66 -18.37 -20.36
N SER A 167 8.57 -18.01 -19.47
CA SER A 167 9.07 -18.92 -18.43
C SER A 167 7.97 -19.38 -17.48
N MET A 168 7.06 -18.48 -17.08
CA MET A 168 5.90 -18.81 -16.27
C MET A 168 4.90 -19.72 -17.03
N ALA A 169 4.63 -19.43 -18.31
CA ALA A 169 3.76 -20.26 -19.14
C ALA A 169 4.31 -21.70 -19.26
N ARG A 170 5.62 -21.86 -19.50
CA ARG A 170 6.29 -23.17 -19.52
C ARG A 170 6.24 -23.88 -18.17
N LEU A 171 6.42 -23.16 -17.06
CA LEU A 171 6.29 -23.72 -15.71
C LEU A 171 4.87 -24.25 -15.46
N LEU A 172 3.87 -23.58 -16.03
CA LEU A 172 2.48 -24.03 -16.04
C LEU A 172 2.20 -25.09 -17.12
N GLY A 173 3.22 -25.67 -17.74
CA GLY A 173 3.11 -26.77 -18.68
C GLY A 173 2.46 -26.42 -20.01
N LEU A 174 2.41 -25.13 -20.38
CA LEU A 174 2.02 -24.73 -21.74
C LEU A 174 3.20 -24.97 -22.69
N THR A 175 2.92 -25.51 -23.87
CA THR A 175 3.89 -25.75 -24.93
C THR A 175 3.95 -24.57 -25.91
N GLU A 176 5.08 -24.37 -26.59
CA GLU A 176 5.26 -23.28 -27.57
C GLU A 176 4.24 -23.32 -28.73
N SER A 177 3.60 -24.47 -28.99
CA SER A 177 2.52 -24.58 -29.97
C SER A 177 1.17 -24.06 -29.47
N GLU A 178 1.00 -23.95 -28.16
CA GLU A 178 -0.26 -23.57 -27.51
C GLU A 178 -0.32 -22.08 -27.17
N PHE A 179 0.83 -21.43 -26.99
CA PHE A 179 0.90 -20.01 -26.65
C PHE A 179 1.79 -19.20 -27.60
N SER A 180 1.43 -17.93 -27.79
CA SER A 180 2.23 -16.94 -28.51
C SER A 180 2.21 -15.60 -27.79
#